data_AF-A0A957GCB8-F1
#
_entry.id   AF-A0A957GCB8-F1
#
_cell.length_a   1.000
_cell.length_b   1.000
_cell.length_c   1.000
_cell.angle_alpha   90.00
_cell.angle_beta   90.00
_cell.angle_gamma   90.00
#
_symmetry.space_group_name_H-M   'P 1'
#
loop_
_entity.id
_entity.type
_entity.pdbx_description
1 polymer ?
#
loop_
_entity_poly.entity_id
_entity_poly.type
_entity_poly.pdbx_seq_one_letter_code
_entity_poly.pdbx_strand_id
1 'polypeptide(L)'
;MTNTAHDLLAQAKTRFDLTEAADQASLYALAEAILSRPGLTPTDLQTIARQPDTPLEFKIAAKLVDSRRYLQTLQQPLRLAIVFAMWGEQNRLHPKSTANPHGEDSLRTKLDQLAWATHGTPIDWTLYAVDDGCPHGSGQIAAAIAAGHPLGQRVRVLFLADALPTASGPLANLPSANDSRKGGAILYGCQVALQDGADAVIYTDADNSVHLGQIGLLLRPYRQDNVRVVLGNRKHPDAVLVKQEGRWGIGIKVLRHMQRMVGAAIFDLGIRDTQAAFKLYQGDILAQIIARPTVYDFSFDTDWLAAVIARGEPVAQVPFAFIDSAAESASITQGPMTTWETLLMGLVKAVRQRGLPHNEAMARVLDEEIHSSHDLDLLINHLPPELAQASDAQLGDPALMSPAGLQAWIRQRKAEAATENRHDPL
;
A
#
# COMPACT_ATOMS: atom_id res chain seq x y z
N MET A 1 -9.53 -31.80 13.26
CA MET A 1 -9.14 -30.53 13.92
C MET A 1 -8.71 -30.90 15.33
N THR A 2 -7.49 -30.58 15.73
CA THR A 2 -7.07 -30.78 17.12
C THR A 2 -8.02 -30.03 18.05
N ASN A 3 -8.37 -30.63 19.20
CA ASN A 3 -9.28 -30.06 20.21
C ASN A 3 -8.77 -28.71 20.79
N THR A 4 -7.58 -28.27 20.37
CA THR A 4 -6.80 -27.15 20.89
C THR A 4 -7.09 -25.79 20.27
N ALA A 5 -7.89 -25.71 19.19
CA ALA A 5 -8.26 -24.43 18.56
C ALA A 5 -9.78 -24.17 18.52
N HIS A 6 -10.61 -25.14 18.91
CA HIS A 6 -12.06 -25.05 18.77
C HIS A 6 -12.67 -23.90 19.62
N ASP A 7 -12.19 -23.74 20.84
CA ASP A 7 -12.60 -22.66 21.73
C ASP A 7 -12.14 -21.28 21.24
N LEU A 8 -10.93 -21.18 20.68
CA LEU A 8 -10.43 -19.95 20.06
C LEU A 8 -11.28 -19.53 18.86
N LEU A 9 -11.66 -20.50 18.02
CA LEU A 9 -12.54 -20.25 16.87
C LEU A 9 -13.94 -19.84 17.32
N ALA A 10 -14.48 -20.44 18.38
CA ALA A 10 -15.79 -20.09 18.92
C ALA A 10 -15.85 -18.68 19.52
N GLN A 11 -14.72 -18.14 20.00
CA GLN A 11 -14.61 -16.79 20.54
C GLN A 11 -14.34 -15.73 19.47
N ALA A 12 -13.82 -16.14 18.30
CA ALA A 12 -13.40 -15.23 17.25
C ALA A 12 -14.58 -14.63 16.46
N LYS A 13 -14.52 -13.32 16.22
CA LYS A 13 -15.51 -12.57 15.46
C LYS A 13 -15.40 -12.84 13.95
N THR A 14 -16.55 -12.97 13.30
CA THR A 14 -16.65 -13.14 11.84
C THR A 14 -16.50 -11.83 11.07
N ARG A 15 -16.67 -10.69 11.74
CA ARG A 15 -16.47 -9.34 11.22
C ARG A 15 -15.45 -8.60 12.07
N PHE A 16 -14.82 -7.59 11.48
CA PHE A 16 -13.83 -6.76 12.16
C PHE A 16 -13.99 -5.32 11.67
N ASP A 17 -14.34 -4.40 12.57
CA ASP A 17 -14.49 -2.98 12.30
C ASP A 17 -13.24 -2.23 12.78
N LEU A 18 -12.56 -1.56 11.84
CA LEU A 18 -11.35 -0.78 12.11
C LEU A 18 -11.58 0.40 13.06
N THR A 19 -12.82 0.87 13.19
CA THR A 19 -13.23 2.01 14.01
C THR A 19 -13.60 1.62 15.44
N GLU A 20 -13.77 0.31 15.72
CA GLU A 20 -14.24 -0.18 17.02
C GLU A 20 -13.09 -0.63 17.92
N ALA A 21 -12.87 0.10 19.01
CA ALA A 21 -11.84 -0.25 20.00
C ALA A 21 -12.08 -1.64 20.63
N ALA A 22 -13.33 -2.07 20.73
CA ALA A 22 -13.68 -3.40 21.24
C ALA A 22 -13.29 -4.54 20.29
N ASP A 23 -13.22 -4.29 18.98
CA ASP A 23 -12.72 -5.26 18.00
C ASP A 23 -11.20 -5.38 18.11
N GLN A 24 -10.49 -4.26 18.26
CA GLN A 24 -9.04 -4.27 18.52
C GLN A 24 -8.68 -5.03 19.81
N ALA A 25 -9.38 -4.76 20.91
CA ALA A 25 -9.14 -5.43 22.19
C ALA A 25 -9.40 -6.94 22.12
N SER A 26 -10.48 -7.34 21.44
CA SER A 26 -10.81 -8.75 21.19
C SER A 26 -9.74 -9.47 20.37
N LEU A 27 -9.21 -8.82 19.33
CA LEU A 27 -8.14 -9.37 18.49
C LEU A 27 -6.86 -9.62 19.29
N TYR A 28 -6.47 -8.70 20.17
CA TYR A 28 -5.31 -8.90 21.04
C TYR A 28 -5.54 -10.01 22.06
N ALA A 29 -6.73 -10.09 22.67
CA ALA A 29 -7.06 -11.18 23.59
C ALA A 29 -6.95 -12.54 22.88
N LEU A 30 -7.45 -12.65 21.65
CA LEU A 30 -7.33 -13.85 20.84
C LEU A 30 -5.88 -14.16 20.46
N ALA A 31 -5.10 -13.15 20.05
CA ALA A 31 -3.68 -13.33 19.71
C ALA A 31 -2.85 -13.82 20.91
N GLU A 32 -3.06 -13.24 22.10
CA GLU A 32 -2.40 -13.69 23.35
C GLU A 32 -2.84 -15.11 23.74
N ALA A 33 -4.12 -15.45 23.57
CA ALA A 33 -4.62 -16.79 23.81
C ALA A 33 -4.03 -17.85 22.85
N ILE A 34 -3.68 -17.45 21.62
CA ILE A 34 -2.93 -18.31 20.68
C ILE A 34 -1.45 -18.40 21.10
N LEU A 35 -0.82 -17.28 21.49
CA LEU A 35 0.58 -17.25 21.92
C LEU A 35 0.84 -18.13 23.14
N SER A 36 -0.11 -18.21 24.07
CA SER A 36 -0.03 -19.09 25.25
C SER A 36 -0.18 -20.58 24.93
N ARG A 37 -0.42 -20.96 23.67
CA ARG A 37 -0.53 -22.34 23.19
C ARG A 37 0.63 -22.68 22.25
N PRO A 38 1.82 -23.04 22.77
CA PRO A 38 2.98 -23.37 21.94
C PRO A 38 2.75 -24.59 21.04
N GLY A 39 1.79 -25.45 21.38
CA GLY A 39 1.38 -26.59 20.55
C GLY A 39 0.64 -26.22 19.25
N LEU A 40 0.19 -24.97 19.09
CA LEU A 40 -0.36 -24.48 17.81
C LEU A 40 0.79 -23.93 16.96
N THR A 41 1.28 -24.73 16.02
CA THR A 41 2.40 -24.34 15.15
C THR A 41 1.97 -23.27 14.13
N PRO A 42 2.92 -22.52 13.51
CA PRO A 42 2.59 -21.62 12.41
C PRO A 42 1.84 -22.31 11.26
N THR A 43 2.20 -23.56 10.94
CA THR A 43 1.54 -24.37 9.92
C THR A 43 0.09 -24.71 10.29
N ASP A 44 -0.19 -25.02 11.57
CA ASP A 44 -1.55 -25.26 12.04
C ASP A 44 -2.41 -24.01 11.90
N LEU A 45 -1.90 -22.86 12.36
CA LEU A 45 -2.60 -21.58 12.28
C LEU A 45 -2.91 -21.19 10.84
N GLN A 46 -1.95 -21.36 9.92
CA GLN A 46 -2.14 -21.12 8.49
C GLN A 46 -3.18 -22.07 7.89
N THR A 47 -3.14 -23.35 8.26
CA THR A 47 -4.10 -24.36 7.78
C THR A 47 -5.52 -24.05 8.23
N ILE A 48 -5.70 -23.62 9.48
CA ILE A 48 -6.98 -23.16 10.00
C ILE A 48 -7.41 -21.87 9.28
N ALA A 49 -6.53 -20.86 9.20
CA ALA A 49 -6.84 -19.57 8.58
C ALA A 49 -7.22 -19.68 7.09
N ARG A 50 -6.76 -20.71 6.38
CA ARG A 50 -7.15 -21.00 4.99
C ARG A 50 -8.58 -21.52 4.84
N GLN A 51 -9.20 -22.03 5.90
CA GLN A 51 -10.55 -22.56 5.80
C GLN A 51 -11.55 -21.42 5.51
N PRO A 52 -12.49 -21.60 4.56
CA PRO A 52 -13.43 -20.56 4.17
C PRO A 52 -14.26 -20.01 5.34
N ASP A 53 -14.67 -20.90 6.25
CA ASP A 53 -15.54 -20.66 7.41
C ASP A 53 -14.81 -20.11 8.65
N THR A 54 -13.47 -20.04 8.61
CA THR A 54 -12.72 -19.50 9.75
C THR A 54 -13.05 -18.02 9.97
N PRO A 55 -13.38 -17.60 11.21
CA PRO A 55 -13.71 -16.21 11.51
C PRO A 55 -12.58 -15.24 11.11
N LEU A 56 -12.97 -14.07 10.60
CA LEU A 56 -12.03 -13.05 10.13
C LEU A 56 -11.01 -12.65 11.20
N GLU A 57 -11.45 -12.46 12.45
CA GLU A 57 -10.58 -12.11 13.57
C GLU A 57 -9.49 -13.16 13.80
N PHE A 58 -9.81 -14.46 13.68
CA PHE A 58 -8.83 -15.53 13.79
C PHE A 58 -7.79 -15.46 12.65
N LYS A 59 -8.24 -15.20 11.41
CA LYS A 59 -7.33 -15.06 10.26
C LYS A 59 -6.34 -13.92 10.46
N ILE A 60 -6.79 -12.80 11.04
CA ILE A 60 -5.94 -11.66 11.39
C ILE A 60 -5.00 -12.05 12.55
N ALA A 61 -5.53 -12.63 13.62
CA ALA A 61 -4.76 -13.06 14.79
C ALA A 61 -3.63 -14.03 14.40
N ALA A 62 -3.88 -14.97 13.47
CA ALA A 62 -2.87 -15.88 12.95
C ALA A 62 -1.67 -15.12 12.33
N LYS A 63 -1.91 -14.02 11.60
CA LYS A 63 -0.84 -13.16 11.05
C LYS A 63 -0.09 -12.40 12.14
N LEU A 64 -0.79 -11.87 13.14
CA LEU A 64 -0.17 -11.17 14.27
C LEU A 64 0.70 -12.10 15.10
N VAL A 65 0.22 -13.32 15.36
CA VAL A 65 0.96 -14.34 16.11
C VAL A 65 2.20 -14.79 15.34
N ASP A 66 2.08 -15.04 14.03
CA ASP A 66 3.23 -15.43 13.19
C ASP A 66 4.29 -14.33 13.15
N SER A 67 3.86 -13.06 13.02
CA SER A 67 4.71 -11.88 13.13
C SER A 67 5.41 -11.81 14.50
N ARG A 68 4.64 -11.86 15.59
CA ARG A 68 5.16 -11.68 16.96
C ARG A 68 6.10 -12.80 17.39
N ARG A 69 5.76 -14.06 17.09
CA ARG A 69 6.66 -15.20 17.35
C ARG A 69 8.00 -15.01 16.66
N TYR A 70 8.00 -14.53 15.42
CA TYR A 70 9.24 -14.24 14.72
C TYR A 70 10.03 -13.09 15.37
N LEU A 71 9.37 -11.99 15.71
CA LEU A 71 10.02 -10.85 16.38
C LEU A 71 10.70 -11.27 17.70
N GLN A 72 10.09 -12.18 18.47
CA GLN A 72 10.65 -12.71 19.72
C GLN A 72 11.90 -13.59 19.50
N THR A 73 12.14 -14.09 18.29
CA THR A 73 13.38 -14.83 17.99
C THR A 73 14.58 -13.91 17.76
N LEU A 74 14.34 -12.63 17.45
CA LEU A 74 15.39 -11.69 17.13
C LEU A 74 16.23 -11.36 18.37
N GLN A 75 17.56 -11.46 18.22
CA GLN A 75 18.53 -11.17 19.28
C GLN A 75 19.30 -9.88 19.03
N GLN A 76 19.38 -9.43 17.78
CA GLN A 76 20.16 -8.27 17.38
C GLN A 76 19.29 -7.01 17.33
N PRO A 77 19.77 -5.88 17.87
CA PRO A 77 19.09 -4.60 17.73
C PRO A 77 18.77 -4.25 16.27
N LEU A 78 17.66 -3.54 16.08
CA LEU A 78 17.25 -2.97 14.81
C LEU A 78 16.53 -1.65 15.05
N ARG A 79 16.91 -0.59 14.36
CA ARG A 79 16.18 0.69 14.36
C ARG A 79 15.29 0.75 13.13
N LEU A 80 13.98 0.70 13.36
CA LEU A 80 12.96 0.80 12.32
C LEU A 80 12.37 2.20 12.25
N ALA A 81 12.23 2.71 11.04
CA ALA A 81 11.36 3.86 10.80
C ALA A 81 10.04 3.40 10.19
N ILE A 82 8.92 3.84 10.74
CA ILE A 82 7.59 3.62 10.19
C ILE A 82 7.12 4.94 9.58
N VAL A 83 6.96 5.02 8.26
CA VAL A 83 6.64 6.27 7.55
C VAL A 83 5.23 6.19 6.95
N PHE A 84 4.43 7.24 7.12
CA PHE A 84 3.20 7.41 6.35
C PHE A 84 2.92 8.89 6.07
N ALA A 85 2.22 9.14 4.96
CA ALA A 85 1.78 10.47 4.57
C ALA A 85 0.33 10.69 5.02
N MET A 86 -0.02 11.94 5.35
CA MET A 86 -1.35 12.35 5.78
C MET A 86 -1.87 13.46 4.89
N TRP A 87 -3.05 13.24 4.30
CA TRP A 87 -3.83 14.26 3.61
C TRP A 87 -5.31 13.93 3.78
N GLY A 88 -6.09 14.83 4.35
CA GLY A 88 -7.51 14.57 4.64
C GLY A 88 -7.77 13.58 5.78
N GLU A 89 -6.80 13.37 6.67
CA GLU A 89 -6.86 12.33 7.72
C GLU A 89 -7.53 12.80 9.03
N GLN A 90 -8.10 14.02 9.07
CA GLN A 90 -8.67 14.60 10.30
C GLN A 90 -9.73 13.70 10.95
N ASN A 91 -10.54 13.00 10.15
CA ASN A 91 -11.57 12.10 10.68
C ASN A 91 -10.94 10.83 11.26
N ARG A 92 -10.05 10.17 10.51
CA ARG A 92 -9.41 8.90 10.92
C ARG A 92 -8.46 9.05 12.10
N LEU A 93 -7.84 10.21 12.27
CA LEU A 93 -6.98 10.51 13.42
C LEU A 93 -7.78 10.64 14.74
N HIS A 94 -9.08 10.95 14.66
CA HIS A 94 -9.96 11.01 15.82
C HIS A 94 -10.68 9.68 16.07
N PRO A 95 -11.08 9.39 17.32
CA PRO A 95 -11.89 8.22 17.62
C PRO A 95 -13.27 8.26 16.98
N LYS A 96 -13.87 7.08 16.83
CA LYS A 96 -15.27 6.93 16.43
C LYS A 96 -16.18 7.65 17.42
N SER A 97 -17.15 8.38 16.90
CA SER A 97 -18.23 8.98 17.68
C SER A 97 -19.49 9.13 16.82
N THR A 98 -20.60 9.55 17.41
CA THR A 98 -21.82 9.87 16.65
C THR A 98 -21.59 10.95 15.58
N ALA A 99 -20.67 11.89 15.85
CA ALA A 99 -20.31 12.96 14.90
C ALA A 99 -19.16 12.59 13.95
N ASN A 100 -18.43 11.51 14.24
CA ASN A 100 -17.33 10.98 13.43
C ASN A 100 -17.44 9.46 13.34
N PRO A 101 -18.38 8.91 12.55
CA PRO A 101 -18.61 7.47 12.47
C PRO A 101 -17.46 6.72 11.79
N HIS A 102 -16.55 7.43 11.11
CA HIS A 102 -15.39 6.89 10.41
C HIS A 102 -14.07 7.13 11.16
N GLY A 103 -14.14 7.55 12.43
CA GLY A 103 -12.98 7.76 13.27
C GLY A 103 -12.29 6.44 13.62
N GLU A 104 -11.00 6.34 13.31
CA GLU A 104 -10.20 5.13 13.52
C GLU A 104 -9.23 5.25 14.70
N ASP A 105 -9.08 6.46 15.27
CA ASP A 105 -8.01 6.78 16.23
C ASP A 105 -6.63 6.30 15.74
N SER A 106 -6.36 6.53 14.44
CA SER A 106 -5.37 5.75 13.70
C SER A 106 -3.94 5.90 14.23
N LEU A 107 -3.53 7.10 14.67
CA LEU A 107 -2.20 7.32 15.21
C LEU A 107 -2.00 6.59 16.56
N ARG A 108 -2.97 6.70 17.50
CA ARG A 108 -2.88 6.00 18.79
C ARG A 108 -2.88 4.49 18.59
N THR A 109 -3.78 4.02 17.73
CA THR A 109 -3.87 2.60 17.35
C THR A 109 -2.53 2.09 16.79
N LYS A 110 -1.87 2.82 15.88
CA LYS A 110 -0.55 2.42 15.36
C LYS A 110 0.53 2.36 16.44
N LEU A 111 0.54 3.29 17.40
CA LEU A 111 1.48 3.27 18.51
C LEU A 111 1.29 2.03 19.39
N ASP A 112 0.04 1.69 19.71
CA ASP A 112 -0.29 0.50 20.48
C ASP A 112 0.06 -0.79 19.72
N GLN A 113 -0.21 -0.84 18.42
CA GLN A 113 0.14 -1.96 17.54
C GLN A 113 1.66 -2.22 17.51
N LEU A 114 2.46 -1.17 17.36
CA LEU A 114 3.92 -1.27 17.36
C LEU A 114 4.46 -1.65 18.74
N ALA A 115 3.92 -1.04 19.80
CA ALA A 115 4.28 -1.38 21.18
C ALA A 115 3.99 -2.85 21.50
N TRP A 116 2.82 -3.36 21.12
CA TRP A 116 2.46 -4.76 21.27
C TRP A 116 3.40 -5.67 20.47
N ALA A 117 3.62 -5.40 19.18
CA ALA A 117 4.47 -6.27 18.35
C ALA A 117 5.92 -6.33 18.81
N THR A 118 6.48 -5.21 19.29
CA THR A 118 7.90 -5.10 19.64
C THR A 118 8.19 -5.34 21.12
N HIS A 119 7.16 -5.56 21.95
CA HIS A 119 7.33 -5.80 23.38
C HIS A 119 8.26 -6.98 23.67
N GLY A 120 9.32 -6.73 24.45
CA GLY A 120 10.31 -7.74 24.83
C GLY A 120 11.25 -8.17 23.69
N THR A 121 11.35 -7.39 22.62
CA THR A 121 12.23 -7.64 21.47
C THR A 121 13.30 -6.55 21.38
N PRO A 122 14.42 -6.78 20.68
CA PRO A 122 15.48 -5.77 20.53
C PRO A 122 15.16 -4.70 19.46
N ILE A 123 13.92 -4.66 18.97
CA ILE A 123 13.49 -3.70 17.94
C ILE A 123 13.20 -2.36 18.58
N ASP A 124 13.91 -1.33 18.12
CA ASP A 124 13.59 0.07 18.40
C ASP A 124 12.91 0.68 17.17
N TRP A 125 11.94 1.58 17.38
CA TRP A 125 11.20 2.17 16.29
C TRP A 125 10.83 3.63 16.53
N THR A 126 10.75 4.38 15.43
CA THR A 126 10.22 5.75 15.38
C THR A 126 9.19 5.82 14.26
N LEU A 127 8.06 6.48 14.52
CA LEU A 127 6.97 6.68 13.60
C LEU A 127 7.02 8.11 13.05
N TYR A 128 7.04 8.25 11.73
CA TYR A 128 7.13 9.50 11.00
C TYR A 128 5.78 9.76 10.31
N ALA A 129 4.99 10.65 10.90
CA ALA A 129 3.70 11.07 10.36
C ALA A 129 3.93 12.35 9.56
N VAL A 130 3.82 12.28 8.24
CA VAL A 130 4.17 13.40 7.35
C VAL A 130 2.91 14.05 6.80
N ASP A 131 2.65 15.29 7.19
CA ASP A 131 1.59 16.11 6.60
C ASP A 131 1.96 16.52 5.17
N ASP A 132 1.10 16.17 4.21
CA ASP A 132 1.30 16.39 2.78
C ASP A 132 0.59 17.67 2.28
N GLY A 133 0.66 18.75 3.08
CA GLY A 133 -0.02 20.01 2.77
C GLY A 133 -1.53 19.94 3.03
N CYS A 134 -1.93 19.24 4.09
CA CYS A 134 -3.34 19.01 4.37
C CYS A 134 -4.08 20.31 4.76
N PRO A 135 -5.17 20.70 4.07
CA PRO A 135 -5.92 21.90 4.41
C PRO A 135 -6.76 21.76 5.70
N HIS A 136 -6.93 20.53 6.19
CA HIS A 136 -7.73 20.21 7.38
C HIS A 136 -6.90 20.03 8.66
N GLY A 137 -5.59 20.33 8.60
CA GLY A 137 -4.71 20.33 9.76
C GLY A 137 -4.37 18.96 10.33
N SER A 138 -4.29 17.92 9.47
CA SER A 138 -3.95 16.55 9.89
C SER A 138 -2.64 16.48 10.68
N GLY A 139 -1.61 17.21 10.26
CA GLY A 139 -0.33 17.31 10.98
C GLY A 139 -0.46 17.93 12.37
N GLN A 140 -1.23 19.02 12.53
CA GLN A 140 -1.45 19.63 13.84
C GLN A 140 -2.23 18.69 14.77
N ILE A 141 -3.24 17.99 14.24
CA ILE A 141 -3.98 16.96 14.98
C ILE A 141 -3.02 15.85 15.43
N ALA A 142 -2.21 15.30 14.52
CA ALA A 142 -1.22 14.28 14.83
C ALA A 142 -0.20 14.74 15.89
N ALA A 143 0.26 15.99 15.82
CA ALA A 143 1.17 16.56 16.81
C ALA A 143 0.52 16.68 18.20
N ALA A 144 -0.74 17.10 18.28
CA ALA A 144 -1.48 17.15 19.53
C ALA A 144 -1.72 15.76 20.12
N ILE A 145 -2.04 14.77 19.28
CA ILE A 145 -2.17 13.36 19.69
C ILE A 145 -0.84 12.85 20.24
N ALA A 146 0.27 13.06 19.52
CA ALA A 146 1.59 12.65 19.96
C ALA A 146 1.97 13.29 21.29
N ALA A 147 1.77 14.60 21.46
CA ALA A 147 2.08 15.31 22.71
C ALA A 147 1.33 14.76 23.94
N GLY A 148 0.12 14.22 23.73
CA GLY A 148 -0.70 13.64 24.80
C GLY A 148 -0.54 12.12 25.01
N HIS A 149 0.25 11.42 24.18
CA HIS A 149 0.37 9.97 24.23
C HIS A 149 1.62 9.51 25.02
N PRO A 150 1.56 8.44 25.83
CA PRO A 150 2.74 7.92 26.56
C PRO A 150 3.93 7.50 25.68
N LEU A 151 3.65 7.18 24.41
CA LEU A 151 4.64 6.85 23.38
C LEU A 151 4.88 8.01 22.40
N GLY A 152 4.43 9.22 22.74
CA GLY A 152 4.52 10.42 21.91
C GLY A 152 5.93 10.76 21.45
N GLN A 153 6.93 10.53 22.32
CA GLN A 153 8.35 10.73 22.00
C GLN A 153 8.87 9.82 20.87
N ARG A 154 8.14 8.75 20.52
CA ARG A 154 8.44 7.89 19.37
C ARG A 154 7.82 8.40 18.07
N VAL A 155 7.11 9.54 18.09
CA VAL A 155 6.46 10.13 16.91
C VAL A 155 7.20 11.39 16.49
N ARG A 156 7.56 11.44 15.21
CA ARG A 156 8.01 12.64 14.51
C ARG A 156 6.93 13.08 13.57
N VAL A 157 6.30 14.20 13.87
CA VAL A 157 5.37 14.86 12.95
C VAL A 157 6.15 15.81 12.08
N LEU A 158 6.05 15.62 10.77
CA LEU A 158 6.76 16.39 9.76
C LEU A 158 5.74 17.09 8.86
N PHE A 159 6.07 18.28 8.38
CA PHE A 159 5.26 19.02 7.42
C PHE A 159 6.05 19.15 6.12
N LEU A 160 5.57 18.56 5.04
CA LEU A 160 6.27 18.64 3.75
C LEU A 160 6.40 20.09 3.26
N ALA A 161 5.37 20.91 3.54
CA ALA A 161 5.37 22.33 3.18
C ALA A 161 6.56 23.09 3.80
N ASP A 162 7.04 22.70 4.97
CA ASP A 162 8.19 23.35 5.63
C ASP A 162 9.53 22.98 4.97
N ALA A 163 9.57 21.90 4.21
CA ALA A 163 10.74 21.43 3.48
C ALA A 163 10.78 21.90 2.02
N LEU A 164 9.74 22.64 1.56
CA LEU A 164 9.57 23.05 0.18
C LEU A 164 9.36 24.57 0.05
N PRO A 165 9.78 25.18 -1.08
CA PRO A 165 10.63 24.59 -2.11
C PRO A 165 12.07 24.42 -1.60
N THR A 166 12.83 23.52 -2.23
CA THR A 166 14.27 23.37 -1.96
C THR A 166 15.07 23.36 -3.27
N ALA A 167 16.28 23.91 -3.24
CA ALA A 167 17.16 23.96 -4.42
C ALA A 167 18.02 22.70 -4.59
N SER A 168 17.99 21.77 -3.62
CA SER A 168 18.89 20.61 -3.63
C SER A 168 18.25 19.35 -3.06
N GLY A 169 18.82 18.22 -3.42
CA GLY A 169 18.39 16.90 -2.97
C GLY A 169 17.15 16.38 -3.70
N PRO A 170 16.66 15.20 -3.27
CA PRO A 170 15.54 14.49 -3.87
C PRO A 170 14.25 15.28 -4.08
N LEU A 171 13.97 16.31 -3.28
CA LEU A 171 12.75 17.11 -3.36
C LEU A 171 12.89 18.36 -4.26
N ALA A 172 14.06 18.58 -4.88
CA ALA A 172 14.35 19.82 -5.61
C ALA A 172 13.41 20.09 -6.81
N ASN A 173 12.80 19.04 -7.36
CA ASN A 173 11.86 19.17 -8.48
C ASN A 173 10.39 19.13 -8.02
N LEU A 174 10.12 19.25 -6.72
CA LEU A 174 8.77 19.30 -6.17
C LEU A 174 8.43 20.77 -5.81
N PRO A 175 7.57 21.46 -6.57
CA PRO A 175 7.35 22.89 -6.37
C PRO A 175 6.64 23.21 -5.05
N SER A 176 5.65 22.40 -4.68
CA SER A 176 4.85 22.59 -3.47
C SER A 176 4.34 21.26 -2.91
N ALA A 177 3.86 21.27 -1.66
CA ALA A 177 3.25 20.08 -1.06
C ALA A 177 2.00 19.61 -1.82
N ASN A 178 1.25 20.52 -2.47
CA ASN A 178 0.08 20.14 -3.28
C ASN A 178 0.43 19.29 -4.51
N ASP A 179 1.66 19.42 -5.02
CA ASP A 179 2.15 18.66 -6.17
C ASP A 179 2.66 17.26 -5.76
N SER A 180 2.79 17.01 -4.46
CA SER A 180 3.25 15.73 -3.91
C SER A 180 2.23 14.65 -4.23
N ARG A 181 0.96 14.79 -3.85
CA ARG A 181 -0.03 13.70 -4.01
C ARG A 181 0.51 12.36 -3.45
N LYS A 182 0.98 12.38 -2.20
CA LYS A 182 1.53 11.28 -1.38
C LYS A 182 3.04 11.04 -1.44
N GLY A 183 3.59 10.76 -2.61
CA GLY A 183 4.96 10.24 -2.73
C GLY A 183 6.05 11.25 -2.31
N GLY A 184 5.83 12.55 -2.44
CA GLY A 184 6.73 13.59 -1.91
C GLY A 184 6.81 13.57 -0.38
N ALA A 185 5.67 13.41 0.31
CA ALA A 185 5.63 13.28 1.76
C ALA A 185 6.26 11.97 2.24
N ILE A 186 5.98 10.84 1.56
CA ILE A 186 6.65 9.57 1.85
C ILE A 186 8.16 9.71 1.68
N LEU A 187 8.61 10.32 0.57
CA LEU A 187 10.02 10.55 0.31
C LEU A 187 10.65 11.40 1.42
N TYR A 188 10.03 12.51 1.80
CA TYR A 188 10.54 13.39 2.86
C TYR A 188 10.66 12.66 4.20
N GLY A 189 9.62 11.90 4.59
CA GLY A 189 9.66 11.07 5.80
C GLY A 189 10.79 10.04 5.77
N CYS A 190 11.01 9.38 4.63
CA CYS A 190 12.13 8.47 4.44
C CYS A 190 13.49 9.17 4.53
N GLN A 191 13.65 10.38 3.98
CA GLN A 191 14.90 11.13 4.08
C GLN A 191 15.24 11.46 5.55
N VAL A 192 14.27 11.97 6.31
CA VAL A 192 14.48 12.29 7.73
C VAL A 192 14.75 11.03 8.54
N ALA A 193 14.02 9.93 8.27
CA ALA A 193 14.26 8.64 8.91
C ALA A 193 15.69 8.11 8.70
N LEU A 194 16.23 8.26 7.49
CA LEU A 194 17.61 7.86 7.18
C LEU A 194 18.63 8.77 7.88
N GLN A 195 18.36 10.07 7.98
CA GLN A 195 19.19 11.02 8.73
C GLN A 195 19.22 10.71 10.23
N ASP A 196 18.10 10.24 10.78
CA ASP A 196 17.99 9.78 12.16
C ASP A 196 18.64 8.41 12.40
N GLY A 197 19.20 7.78 11.35
CA GLY A 197 19.97 6.54 11.45
C GLY A 197 19.11 5.29 11.54
N ALA A 198 17.96 5.26 10.86
CA ALA A 198 17.16 4.05 10.69
C ALA A 198 17.91 2.99 9.85
N ASP A 199 17.93 1.75 10.34
CA ASP A 199 18.52 0.61 9.63
C ASP A 199 17.62 0.15 8.47
N ALA A 200 16.30 0.23 8.66
CA ALA A 200 15.30 -0.06 7.65
C ALA A 200 14.07 0.83 7.83
N VAL A 201 13.39 1.09 6.72
CA VAL A 201 12.16 1.88 6.68
C VAL A 201 11.02 0.99 6.21
N ILE A 202 9.92 0.99 6.96
CA ILE A 202 8.64 0.43 6.55
C ILE A 202 7.73 1.60 6.25
N TYR A 203 7.23 1.72 5.02
CA TYR A 203 6.14 2.68 4.77
C TYR A 203 4.78 1.98 4.79
N THR A 204 3.79 2.72 5.29
CA THR A 204 2.40 2.28 5.40
C THR A 204 1.45 3.43 5.07
N ASP A 205 0.14 3.15 5.07
CA ASP A 205 -0.90 4.17 4.97
C ASP A 205 -1.25 4.75 6.36
N ALA A 206 -1.86 5.94 6.38
CA ALA A 206 -2.23 6.63 7.63
C ALA A 206 -3.42 5.98 8.36
N ASP A 207 -4.24 5.21 7.66
CA ASP A 207 -5.37 4.46 8.22
C ASP A 207 -4.96 3.13 8.85
N ASN A 208 -5.92 2.47 9.51
CA ASN A 208 -5.72 1.19 10.18
C ASN A 208 -5.88 -0.02 9.24
N SER A 209 -5.92 0.17 7.91
CA SER A 209 -6.09 -0.94 6.97
C SER A 209 -4.96 -1.96 7.04
N VAL A 210 -3.75 -1.51 7.40
CA VAL A 210 -2.60 -2.36 7.72
C VAL A 210 -2.34 -2.32 9.21
N HIS A 211 -2.61 -3.44 9.89
CA HIS A 211 -2.27 -3.59 11.31
C HIS A 211 -0.74 -3.75 11.48
N LEU A 212 -0.07 -2.81 12.15
CA LEU A 212 1.38 -2.79 12.31
C LEU A 212 1.94 -3.88 13.24
N GLY A 213 1.07 -4.58 13.95
CA GLY A 213 1.44 -5.83 14.62
C GLY A 213 2.02 -6.91 13.68
N GLN A 214 1.89 -6.72 12.36
CA GLN A 214 2.37 -7.63 11.31
C GLN A 214 3.82 -7.40 10.86
N ILE A 215 4.55 -6.39 11.39
CA ILE A 215 5.90 -6.02 10.89
C ILE A 215 6.90 -7.18 10.89
N GLY A 216 6.74 -8.18 11.76
CA GLY A 216 7.56 -9.40 11.77
C GLY A 216 7.47 -10.21 10.48
N LEU A 217 6.36 -10.11 9.74
CA LEU A 217 6.22 -10.72 8.41
C LEU A 217 7.21 -10.11 7.41
N LEU A 218 7.43 -8.79 7.46
CA LEU A 218 8.42 -8.11 6.61
C LEU A 218 9.86 -8.39 7.10
N LEU A 219 10.06 -8.39 8.42
CA LEU A 219 11.38 -8.59 9.00
C LEU A 219 11.93 -10.00 8.78
N ARG A 220 11.05 -11.00 8.59
CA ARG A 220 11.47 -12.39 8.37
C ARG A 220 12.38 -12.58 7.17
N PRO A 221 11.95 -12.33 5.92
CA PRO A 221 12.84 -12.41 4.77
C PRO A 221 13.97 -11.38 4.82
N TYR A 222 13.74 -10.21 5.44
CA TYR A 222 14.78 -9.20 5.62
C TYR A 222 15.98 -9.70 6.44
N ARG A 223 15.73 -10.40 7.56
CA ARG A 223 16.78 -10.86 8.47
C ARG A 223 17.23 -12.30 8.24
N GLN A 224 16.33 -13.20 7.84
CA GLN A 224 16.68 -14.62 7.60
C GLN A 224 17.31 -14.81 6.22
N ASP A 225 16.74 -14.18 5.20
CA ASP A 225 17.13 -14.38 3.80
C ASP A 225 18.01 -13.23 3.28
N ASN A 226 18.30 -12.22 4.11
CA ASN A 226 19.03 -11.00 3.76
C ASN A 226 18.43 -10.25 2.55
N VAL A 227 17.11 -10.31 2.40
CA VAL A 227 16.40 -9.62 1.32
C VAL A 227 16.13 -8.17 1.71
N ARG A 228 16.81 -7.24 1.04
CA ARG A 228 16.82 -5.81 1.39
C ARG A 228 15.53 -5.06 1.04
N VAL A 229 14.65 -5.67 0.24
CA VAL A 229 13.35 -5.10 -0.18
C VAL A 229 12.26 -6.15 -0.04
N VAL A 230 11.28 -5.88 0.82
CA VAL A 230 10.18 -6.82 1.12
C VAL A 230 8.85 -6.14 0.92
N LEU A 231 7.96 -6.74 0.12
CA LEU A 231 6.66 -6.19 -0.23
C LEU A 231 5.54 -6.98 0.42
N GLY A 232 4.59 -6.28 1.07
CA GLY A 232 3.29 -6.86 1.35
C GLY A 232 2.55 -7.22 0.06
N ASN A 233 1.94 -8.40 0.00
CA ASN A 233 1.19 -8.87 -1.16
C ASN A 233 -0.23 -9.29 -0.75
N ARG A 234 -1.23 -8.45 -1.07
CA ARG A 234 -2.66 -8.74 -0.78
C ARG A 234 -3.26 -9.76 -1.75
N LYS A 235 -2.58 -10.04 -2.87
CA LYS A 235 -3.01 -11.01 -3.89
C LYS A 235 -2.46 -12.42 -3.64
N HIS A 236 -1.63 -12.60 -2.63
CA HIS A 236 -1.13 -13.91 -2.25
C HIS A 236 -2.27 -14.78 -1.69
N PRO A 237 -2.32 -16.10 -1.98
CA PRO A 237 -3.40 -16.98 -1.50
C PRO A 237 -3.57 -17.00 0.03
N ASP A 238 -2.48 -16.78 0.75
CA ASP A 238 -2.46 -16.70 2.23
C ASP A 238 -2.67 -15.30 2.81
N ALA A 239 -2.96 -14.31 1.96
CA ALA A 239 -3.33 -12.98 2.44
C ALA A 239 -4.75 -13.02 3.02
N VAL A 240 -5.02 -12.15 3.99
CA VAL A 240 -6.38 -11.93 4.49
C VAL A 240 -6.82 -10.60 3.90
N LEU A 241 -7.78 -10.62 2.99
CA LEU A 241 -8.18 -9.45 2.24
C LEU A 241 -9.68 -9.21 2.40
N VAL A 242 -10.04 -8.15 3.11
CA VAL A 242 -11.41 -7.64 3.15
C VAL A 242 -11.43 -6.36 2.33
N LYS A 243 -12.11 -6.40 1.17
CA LYS A 243 -12.34 -5.23 0.33
C LYS A 243 -13.81 -4.90 0.31
N GLN A 244 -14.15 -3.61 0.35
CA GLN A 244 -15.48 -3.19 -0.04
C GLN A 244 -15.57 -3.27 -1.58
N GLU A 245 -16.58 -3.96 -2.10
CA GLU A 245 -16.67 -4.39 -3.50
C GLU A 245 -16.73 -3.22 -4.51
N GLY A 246 -16.36 -3.51 -5.78
CA GLY A 246 -17.01 -2.87 -6.93
C GLY A 246 -16.52 -1.51 -7.46
N ARG A 247 -15.28 -1.07 -7.18
CA ARG A 247 -14.84 0.29 -7.59
C ARG A 247 -14.55 0.51 -9.10
N TRP A 248 -14.56 -0.53 -9.94
CA TRP A 248 -14.00 -0.43 -11.30
C TRP A 248 -14.91 -1.10 -12.33
N GLY A 249 -15.22 -0.38 -13.42
CA GLY A 249 -15.95 -0.93 -14.56
C GLY A 249 -15.18 -2.08 -15.24
N ILE A 250 -15.88 -2.81 -16.13
CA ILE A 250 -15.34 -4.00 -16.82
C ILE A 250 -14.03 -3.73 -17.59
N GLY A 251 -13.81 -2.48 -18.00
CA GLY A 251 -12.61 -1.99 -18.68
C GLY A 251 -11.35 -1.97 -17.81
N ILE A 252 -11.42 -2.31 -16.53
CA ILE A 252 -10.24 -2.50 -15.69
C ILE A 252 -9.25 -3.53 -16.26
N LYS A 253 -9.73 -4.50 -17.05
CA LYS A 253 -8.87 -5.45 -17.78
C LYS A 253 -8.01 -4.73 -18.83
N VAL A 254 -8.56 -3.73 -19.53
CA VAL A 254 -7.82 -2.89 -20.50
C VAL A 254 -6.68 -2.16 -19.80
N LEU A 255 -6.98 -1.50 -18.68
CA LEU A 255 -5.97 -0.74 -17.92
C LEU A 255 -4.85 -1.65 -17.42
N ARG A 256 -5.20 -2.82 -16.88
CA ARG A 256 -4.21 -3.83 -16.45
C ARG A 256 -3.41 -4.41 -17.61
N HIS A 257 -4.01 -4.58 -18.78
CA HIS A 257 -3.32 -5.05 -19.99
C HIS A 257 -2.23 -4.05 -20.39
N MET A 258 -2.59 -2.77 -20.53
CA MET A 258 -1.63 -1.69 -20.80
C MET A 258 -0.52 -1.62 -19.74
N GLN A 259 -0.92 -1.62 -18.47
CA GLN A 259 0.00 -1.55 -17.34
C GLN A 259 1.05 -2.67 -17.39
N ARG A 260 0.64 -3.89 -17.72
CA ARG A 260 1.53 -5.05 -17.72
C ARG A 260 2.46 -5.10 -18.92
N MET A 261 2.02 -4.61 -20.07
CA MET A 261 2.90 -4.44 -21.23
C MET A 261 4.01 -3.42 -20.95
N VAL A 262 3.67 -2.30 -20.29
CA VAL A 262 4.65 -1.27 -19.91
C VAL A 262 5.53 -1.75 -18.76
N GLY A 263 4.95 -2.32 -17.72
CA GLY A 263 5.66 -2.75 -16.51
C GLY A 263 6.18 -4.17 -16.56
N ALA A 264 6.42 -4.76 -17.74
CA ALA A 264 6.76 -6.18 -17.90
C ALA A 264 7.87 -6.64 -16.93
N ALA A 265 8.95 -5.86 -16.83
CA ALA A 265 10.04 -6.13 -15.88
C ALA A 265 9.62 -6.27 -14.40
N ILE A 266 8.56 -5.57 -13.97
CA ILE A 266 7.99 -5.69 -12.61
C ILE A 266 7.07 -6.91 -12.52
N PHE A 267 6.18 -7.10 -13.50
CA PHE A 267 5.15 -8.13 -13.43
C PHE A 267 5.67 -9.54 -13.71
N ASP A 268 6.76 -9.67 -14.48
CA ASP A 268 7.46 -10.93 -14.74
C ASP A 268 8.14 -11.49 -13.47
N LEU A 269 8.44 -10.62 -12.50
CA LEU A 269 8.86 -11.02 -11.14
C LEU A 269 7.69 -11.47 -10.25
N GLY A 270 6.47 -11.55 -10.81
CA GLY A 270 5.26 -11.90 -10.08
C GLY A 270 4.75 -10.80 -9.15
N ILE A 271 5.27 -9.57 -9.24
CA ILE A 271 4.86 -8.43 -8.41
C ILE A 271 3.56 -7.85 -8.98
N ARG A 272 2.43 -8.49 -8.66
CA ARG A 272 1.10 -8.09 -9.16
C ARG A 272 0.41 -7.04 -8.30
N ASP A 273 0.88 -6.78 -7.09
CA ASP A 273 0.29 -5.82 -6.15
C ASP A 273 1.25 -4.64 -5.89
N THR A 274 1.57 -3.90 -6.96
CA THR A 274 2.56 -2.81 -6.90
C THR A 274 2.16 -1.67 -5.97
N GLN A 275 0.86 -1.46 -5.74
CA GLN A 275 0.30 -0.34 -4.96
C GLN A 275 -0.10 -0.74 -3.53
N ALA A 276 0.28 -1.94 -3.07
CA ALA A 276 0.08 -2.26 -1.66
C ALA A 276 1.05 -1.42 -0.82
N ALA A 277 0.53 -0.67 0.14
CA ALA A 277 1.33 -0.22 1.27
C ALA A 277 1.88 -1.43 2.06
N PHE A 278 2.66 -1.19 3.11
CA PHE A 278 3.35 -2.21 3.90
C PHE A 278 4.54 -2.82 3.16
N LYS A 279 5.57 -1.99 2.94
CA LYS A 279 6.82 -2.39 2.29
C LYS A 279 8.01 -1.98 3.14
N LEU A 280 8.99 -2.86 3.22
CA LEU A 280 10.27 -2.64 3.90
C LEU A 280 11.37 -2.39 2.88
N TYR A 281 12.20 -1.39 3.15
CA TYR A 281 13.44 -1.12 2.45
C TYR A 281 14.59 -0.97 3.45
N GLN A 282 15.70 -1.66 3.20
CA GLN A 282 16.95 -1.42 3.94
C GLN A 282 17.44 0.01 3.70
N GLY A 283 17.97 0.66 4.74
CA GLY A 283 18.24 2.09 4.73
C GLY A 283 19.25 2.52 3.65
N ASP A 284 20.35 1.79 3.48
CA ASP A 284 21.36 2.08 2.47
C ASP A 284 20.83 1.95 1.03
N ILE A 285 19.95 0.99 0.77
CA ILE A 285 19.28 0.77 -0.52
C ILE A 285 18.24 1.85 -0.76
N LEU A 286 17.42 2.16 0.25
CA LEU A 286 16.42 3.22 0.17
C LEU A 286 17.06 4.57 -0.17
N ALA A 287 18.20 4.90 0.47
CA ALA A 287 18.95 6.12 0.19
C ALA A 287 19.29 6.26 -1.30
N GLN A 288 19.63 5.17 -2.00
CA GLN A 288 19.95 5.20 -3.42
C GLN A 288 18.70 5.22 -4.31
N ILE A 289 17.62 4.57 -3.88
CA ILE A 289 16.32 4.58 -4.56
C ILE A 289 15.78 6.02 -4.61
N ILE A 290 15.71 6.67 -3.45
CA ILE A 290 15.10 8.00 -3.32
C ILE A 290 16.03 9.15 -3.73
N ALA A 291 17.29 8.88 -4.06
CA ALA A 291 18.26 9.93 -4.42
C ALA A 291 17.85 10.73 -5.67
N ARG A 292 17.13 10.08 -6.59
CA ARG A 292 16.69 10.66 -7.88
C ARG A 292 15.29 10.15 -8.20
N PRO A 293 14.25 10.65 -7.50
CA PRO A 293 12.87 10.23 -7.77
C PRO A 293 12.45 10.72 -9.16
N THR A 294 11.63 9.94 -9.86
CA THR A 294 11.05 10.40 -11.14
C THR A 294 9.69 11.04 -10.97
N VAL A 295 8.98 10.67 -9.93
CA VAL A 295 7.62 11.10 -9.62
C VAL A 295 7.53 11.42 -8.14
N TYR A 296 6.58 12.27 -7.79
CA TYR A 296 6.24 12.53 -6.40
C TYR A 296 4.84 12.07 -6.04
N ASP A 297 4.01 11.69 -7.03
CA ASP A 297 2.62 11.26 -6.86
C ASP A 297 2.46 9.78 -6.47
N PHE A 298 1.22 9.29 -6.46
CA PHE A 298 0.84 7.91 -6.13
C PHE A 298 1.62 6.83 -6.91
N SER A 299 2.22 7.16 -8.06
CA SER A 299 3.04 6.22 -8.83
C SER A 299 4.46 6.01 -8.29
N PHE A 300 4.84 6.68 -7.19
CA PHE A 300 6.15 6.53 -6.53
C PHE A 300 6.48 5.05 -6.24
N ASP A 301 5.47 4.24 -5.94
CA ASP A 301 5.63 2.81 -5.69
C ASP A 301 6.23 2.06 -6.88
N THR A 302 5.77 2.37 -8.09
CA THR A 302 6.34 1.80 -9.32
C THR A 302 7.69 2.41 -9.68
N ASP A 303 7.94 3.68 -9.35
CA ASP A 303 9.27 4.29 -9.52
C ASP A 303 10.32 3.64 -8.62
N TRP A 304 9.97 3.38 -7.36
CA TRP A 304 10.86 2.72 -6.41
C TRP A 304 11.13 1.27 -6.81
N LEU A 305 10.09 0.53 -7.23
CA LEU A 305 10.27 -0.82 -7.76
C LEU A 305 11.14 -0.82 -9.02
N ALA A 306 10.95 0.15 -9.93
CA ALA A 306 11.80 0.27 -11.10
C ALA A 306 13.26 0.55 -10.73
N ALA A 307 13.50 1.39 -9.72
CA ALA A 307 14.84 1.64 -9.20
C ALA A 307 15.47 0.39 -8.54
N VAL A 308 14.69 -0.40 -7.80
CA VAL A 308 15.12 -1.68 -7.21
C VAL A 308 15.54 -2.68 -8.31
N ILE A 309 14.71 -2.85 -9.33
CA ILE A 309 14.97 -3.78 -10.43
C ILE A 309 16.19 -3.34 -11.26
N ALA A 310 16.32 -2.05 -11.55
CA ALA A 310 17.46 -1.52 -12.30
C ALA A 310 18.81 -1.74 -11.60
N ARG A 311 18.77 -2.00 -10.29
CA ARG A 311 19.95 -2.29 -9.46
C ARG A 311 20.20 -3.78 -9.28
N GLY A 312 19.33 -4.65 -9.81
CA GLY A 312 19.44 -6.10 -9.64
C GLY A 312 19.17 -6.57 -8.21
N GLU A 313 18.43 -5.79 -7.42
CA GLU A 313 18.10 -6.15 -6.04
C GLU A 313 17.00 -7.24 -6.01
N PRO A 314 17.17 -8.31 -5.20
CA PRO A 314 16.12 -9.29 -4.99
C PRO A 314 14.97 -8.68 -4.19
N VAL A 315 13.75 -9.14 -4.49
CA VAL A 315 12.52 -8.69 -3.83
C VAL A 315 11.77 -9.89 -3.27
N ALA A 316 11.42 -9.84 -1.99
CA ALA A 316 10.53 -10.82 -1.36
C ALA A 316 9.10 -10.29 -1.31
N GLN A 317 8.12 -11.18 -1.39
CA GLN A 317 6.70 -10.85 -1.24
C GLN A 317 6.11 -11.64 -0.07
N VAL A 318 5.40 -10.98 0.84
CA VAL A 318 4.82 -11.61 2.03
C VAL A 318 3.31 -11.41 2.11
N PRO A 319 2.53 -12.48 2.38
CA PRO A 319 1.08 -12.37 2.57
C PRO A 319 0.75 -11.75 3.92
N PHE A 320 -0.10 -10.72 3.92
CA PHE A 320 -0.52 -10.03 5.14
C PHE A 320 -2.05 -9.85 5.18
N ALA A 321 -2.56 -9.45 6.33
CA ALA A 321 -3.95 -9.06 6.53
C ALA A 321 -4.15 -7.57 6.23
N PHE A 322 -5.12 -7.29 5.37
CA PHE A 322 -5.55 -5.97 4.95
C PHE A 322 -7.08 -5.88 5.02
N ILE A 323 -7.58 -4.86 5.73
CA ILE A 323 -9.01 -4.56 5.83
C ILE A 323 -9.23 -3.18 5.24
N ASP A 324 -10.05 -3.06 4.21
CA ASP A 324 -10.26 -1.82 3.49
C ASP A 324 -11.02 -0.78 4.33
N SER A 325 -10.37 0.35 4.63
CA SER A 325 -11.03 1.56 5.10
C SER A 325 -11.52 2.35 3.89
N ALA A 326 -12.69 1.98 3.37
CA ALA A 326 -13.15 2.56 2.11
C ALA A 326 -13.73 3.97 2.27
N ALA A 327 -14.47 4.23 3.35
CA ALA A 327 -15.35 5.40 3.50
C ALA A 327 -14.63 6.75 3.33
N GLU A 328 -13.38 6.84 3.79
CA GLU A 328 -12.55 8.05 3.76
C GLU A 328 -11.38 7.92 2.77
N SER A 329 -11.47 7.00 1.80
CA SER A 329 -10.40 6.79 0.83
C SER A 329 -10.26 7.97 -0.12
N ALA A 330 -9.04 8.48 -0.30
CA ALA A 330 -8.73 9.55 -1.25
C ALA A 330 -9.21 9.26 -2.70
N SER A 331 -9.30 7.98 -3.08
CA SER A 331 -9.82 7.56 -4.39
C SER A 331 -11.30 7.90 -4.62
N ILE A 332 -12.09 8.03 -3.55
CA ILE A 332 -13.49 8.48 -3.62
C ILE A 332 -13.53 9.97 -3.97
N THR A 333 -12.67 10.78 -3.35
CA THR A 333 -12.61 12.22 -3.56
C THR A 333 -11.98 12.59 -4.91
N GLN A 334 -10.92 11.89 -5.32
CA GLN A 334 -10.13 12.22 -6.52
C GLN A 334 -10.65 11.58 -7.80
N GLY A 335 -11.51 10.56 -7.67
CA GLY A 335 -11.99 9.77 -8.79
C GLY A 335 -11.06 8.60 -9.16
N PRO A 336 -11.63 7.43 -9.47
CA PRO A 336 -10.88 6.23 -9.80
C PRO A 336 -9.88 6.40 -10.97
N MET A 337 -10.30 7.08 -12.04
CA MET A 337 -9.49 7.20 -13.26
C MET A 337 -8.31 8.17 -13.13
N THR A 338 -8.43 9.19 -12.29
CA THR A 338 -7.31 10.09 -11.93
C THR A 338 -6.16 9.29 -11.31
N THR A 339 -6.49 8.32 -10.46
CA THR A 339 -5.49 7.41 -9.88
C THR A 339 -4.86 6.54 -10.97
N TRP A 340 -5.66 5.94 -11.86
CA TRP A 340 -5.13 5.06 -12.92
C TRP A 340 -4.27 5.79 -13.94
N GLU A 341 -4.64 6.99 -14.34
CA GLU A 341 -3.84 7.85 -15.21
C GLU A 341 -2.47 8.08 -14.57
N THR A 342 -2.46 8.53 -13.31
CA THR A 342 -1.24 8.77 -12.53
C THR A 342 -0.36 7.51 -12.50
N LEU A 343 -0.95 6.35 -12.22
CA LEU A 343 -0.22 5.07 -12.15
C LEU A 343 0.34 4.63 -13.51
N LEU A 344 -0.41 4.79 -14.60
CA LEU A 344 0.03 4.40 -15.94
C LEU A 344 1.15 5.32 -16.44
N MET A 345 0.96 6.63 -16.36
CA MET A 345 1.92 7.61 -16.84
C MET A 345 3.19 7.63 -15.98
N GLY A 346 3.03 7.51 -14.66
CA GLY A 346 4.15 7.36 -13.75
C GLY A 346 4.96 6.09 -13.97
N LEU A 347 4.29 4.96 -14.27
CA LEU A 347 4.97 3.72 -14.65
C LEU A 347 5.77 3.88 -15.94
N VAL A 348 5.21 4.51 -16.98
CA VAL A 348 5.92 4.82 -18.24
C VAL A 348 7.18 5.65 -17.95
N LYS A 349 7.05 6.70 -17.15
CA LYS A 349 8.18 7.56 -16.76
C LYS A 349 9.26 6.77 -16.02
N ALA A 350 8.86 5.94 -15.06
CA ALA A 350 9.76 5.12 -14.26
C ALA A 350 10.55 4.12 -15.12
N VAL A 351 9.88 3.33 -15.96
CA VAL A 351 10.57 2.31 -16.78
C VAL A 351 11.53 2.93 -17.79
N ARG A 352 11.15 4.06 -18.40
CA ARG A 352 12.01 4.80 -19.34
C ARG A 352 13.23 5.41 -18.65
N GLN A 353 13.04 6.11 -17.53
CA GLN A 353 14.15 6.72 -16.79
C GLN A 353 15.16 5.67 -16.32
N ARG A 354 14.69 4.50 -15.89
CA ARG A 354 15.52 3.43 -15.34
C ARG A 354 16.05 2.48 -16.42
N GLY A 355 15.67 2.68 -17.68
CA GLY A 355 16.09 1.83 -18.80
C GLY A 355 15.66 0.37 -18.66
N LEU A 356 14.51 0.11 -18.02
CA LEU A 356 14.00 -1.25 -17.84
C LEU A 356 13.43 -1.79 -19.15
N PRO A 357 13.51 -3.11 -19.42
CA PRO A 357 12.77 -3.71 -20.52
C PRO A 357 11.26 -3.45 -20.38
N HIS A 358 10.66 -2.85 -21.41
CA HIS A 358 9.23 -2.53 -21.47
C HIS A 358 8.72 -2.53 -22.92
N ASN A 359 7.41 -2.65 -23.09
CA ASN A 359 6.79 -2.47 -24.41
C ASN A 359 6.68 -0.97 -24.75
N GLU A 360 7.71 -0.46 -25.42
CA GLU A 360 7.76 0.95 -25.84
C GLU A 360 6.65 1.33 -26.83
N ALA A 361 6.13 0.38 -27.62
CA ALA A 361 4.97 0.65 -28.47
C ALA A 361 3.70 0.92 -27.64
N MET A 362 3.49 0.19 -26.54
CA MET A 362 2.39 0.47 -25.62
C MET A 362 2.61 1.78 -24.84
N ALA A 363 3.84 2.08 -24.45
CA ALA A 363 4.16 3.36 -23.82
C ALA A 363 3.80 4.55 -24.73
N ARG A 364 4.14 4.47 -26.03
CA ARG A 364 3.70 5.48 -27.01
C ARG A 364 2.20 5.60 -27.14
N VAL A 365 1.45 4.51 -27.14
CA VAL A 365 -0.02 4.57 -27.19
C VAL A 365 -0.59 5.26 -25.96
N LEU A 366 -0.01 5.06 -24.77
CA LEU A 366 -0.41 5.83 -23.59
C LEU A 366 -0.11 7.32 -23.77
N ASP A 367 1.09 7.69 -24.24
CA ASP A 367 1.48 9.09 -24.49
C ASP A 367 0.55 9.78 -25.54
N GLU A 368 0.16 9.04 -26.58
CA GLU A 368 -0.61 9.57 -27.72
C GLU A 368 -2.11 9.62 -27.46
N GLU A 369 -2.66 8.71 -26.64
CA GLU A 369 -4.12 8.56 -26.52
C GLU A 369 -4.69 8.94 -25.16
N ILE A 370 -3.88 8.93 -24.10
CA ILE A 370 -4.28 9.24 -22.72
C ILE A 370 -3.66 10.57 -22.30
N HIS A 371 -4.46 11.64 -22.37
CA HIS A 371 -4.03 13.00 -22.00
C HIS A 371 -4.63 13.47 -20.67
N SER A 372 -5.67 12.79 -20.20
CA SER A 372 -6.32 13.06 -18.92
C SER A 372 -7.08 11.84 -18.42
N SER A 373 -7.47 11.85 -17.14
CA SER A 373 -8.37 10.85 -16.55
C SER A 373 -9.68 10.68 -17.32
N HIS A 374 -10.16 11.74 -17.98
CA HIS A 374 -11.35 11.70 -18.82
C HIS A 374 -11.22 10.69 -19.96
N ASP A 375 -10.03 10.55 -20.56
CA ASP A 375 -9.81 9.56 -21.61
C ASP A 375 -10.01 8.14 -21.07
N LEU A 376 -9.63 7.88 -19.82
CA LEU A 376 -9.83 6.58 -19.18
C LEU A 376 -11.29 6.35 -18.75
N ASP A 377 -12.01 7.41 -18.37
CA ASP A 377 -13.46 7.32 -18.09
C ASP A 377 -14.25 6.84 -19.32
N LEU A 378 -13.81 7.20 -20.53
CA LEU A 378 -14.41 6.71 -21.79
C LEU A 378 -14.16 5.22 -22.04
N LEU A 379 -13.17 4.61 -21.35
CA LEU A 379 -12.78 3.21 -21.53
C LEU A 379 -13.30 2.31 -20.41
N ILE A 380 -13.41 2.81 -19.18
CA ILE A 380 -13.55 1.98 -17.96
C ILE A 380 -14.81 1.10 -17.97
N ASN A 381 -15.86 1.48 -18.69
CA ASN A 381 -17.10 0.72 -18.79
C ASN A 381 -17.19 -0.16 -20.06
N HIS A 382 -16.13 -0.23 -20.85
CA HIS A 382 -16.08 -0.98 -22.10
C HIS A 382 -14.94 -1.99 -22.08
N LEU A 383 -15.09 -3.08 -22.84
CA LEU A 383 -14.10 -4.13 -22.92
C LEU A 383 -13.99 -4.63 -24.37
N PRO A 384 -12.81 -4.63 -24.99
CA PRO A 384 -12.64 -5.19 -26.33
C PRO A 384 -12.86 -6.72 -26.31
N PRO A 385 -13.40 -7.30 -27.40
CA PRO A 385 -13.67 -8.74 -27.49
C PRO A 385 -12.47 -9.63 -27.15
N GLU A 386 -11.27 -9.22 -27.54
CA GLU A 386 -10.01 -9.92 -27.29
C GLU A 386 -9.72 -10.09 -25.80
N LEU A 387 -10.11 -9.11 -24.97
CA LEU A 387 -9.90 -9.13 -23.51
C LEU A 387 -11.10 -9.69 -22.72
N ALA A 388 -12.23 -9.96 -23.39
CA ALA A 388 -13.45 -10.43 -22.73
C ALA A 388 -13.21 -11.74 -21.96
N GLN A 389 -12.62 -12.73 -22.63
CA GLN A 389 -12.36 -14.07 -22.08
C GLN A 389 -10.95 -14.23 -21.51
N ALA A 390 -10.14 -13.17 -21.52
CA ALA A 390 -8.78 -13.22 -20.97
C ALA A 390 -8.81 -13.46 -19.46
N SER A 391 -8.04 -14.45 -19.02
CA SER A 391 -7.73 -14.67 -17.60
C SER A 391 -6.77 -13.60 -17.09
N ASP A 392 -6.69 -13.41 -15.77
CA ASP A 392 -5.76 -12.44 -15.19
C ASP A 392 -4.31 -12.75 -15.57
N ALA A 393 -3.92 -14.02 -15.75
CA ALA A 393 -2.55 -14.38 -16.12
C ALA A 393 -2.16 -14.00 -17.55
N GLN A 394 -3.12 -13.84 -18.46
CA GLN A 394 -2.87 -13.51 -19.88
C GLN A 394 -2.76 -12.01 -20.16
N LEU A 395 -3.19 -11.16 -19.21
CA LEU A 395 -3.08 -9.71 -19.37
C LEU A 395 -1.60 -9.30 -19.41
N GLY A 396 -1.25 -8.46 -20.38
CA GLY A 396 0.11 -8.02 -20.66
C GLY A 396 0.73 -8.66 -21.91
N ASP A 397 0.13 -9.72 -22.45
CA ASP A 397 0.64 -10.41 -23.64
C ASP A 397 0.22 -9.67 -24.94
N PRO A 398 1.17 -9.13 -25.73
CA PRO A 398 0.86 -8.48 -27.00
C PRO A 398 0.18 -9.40 -28.03
N ALA A 399 0.28 -10.73 -27.90
CA ALA A 399 -0.40 -11.68 -28.77
C ALA A 399 -1.91 -11.77 -28.47
N LEU A 400 -2.32 -11.48 -27.23
CA LEU A 400 -3.73 -11.39 -26.85
C LEU A 400 -4.38 -10.15 -27.47
N MET A 401 -3.73 -8.99 -27.29
CA MET A 401 -4.11 -7.73 -27.93
C MET A 401 -2.89 -6.83 -28.04
N SER A 402 -2.50 -6.49 -29.27
CA SER A 402 -1.29 -5.71 -29.54
C SER A 402 -1.47 -4.22 -29.20
N PRO A 403 -0.38 -3.43 -29.04
CA PRO A 403 -0.48 -1.99 -28.82
C PRO A 403 -1.26 -1.28 -29.94
N ALA A 404 -1.03 -1.68 -31.20
CA ALA A 404 -1.72 -1.10 -32.35
C ALA A 404 -3.23 -1.42 -32.34
N GLY A 405 -3.60 -2.65 -31.99
CA GLY A 405 -5.00 -3.03 -31.82
C GLY A 405 -5.68 -2.25 -30.69
N LEU A 406 -4.98 -2.07 -29.57
CA LEU A 406 -5.47 -1.29 -28.45
C LEU A 406 -5.65 0.19 -28.81
N GLN A 407 -4.68 0.78 -29.52
CA GLN A 407 -4.76 2.16 -29.99
C GLN A 407 -5.97 2.38 -30.90
N ALA A 408 -6.20 1.48 -31.86
CA ALA A 408 -7.36 1.54 -32.74
C ALA A 408 -8.68 1.49 -31.95
N TRP A 409 -8.76 0.59 -30.96
CA TRP A 409 -9.94 0.46 -30.10
C TRP A 409 -10.16 1.71 -29.22
N ILE A 410 -9.11 2.29 -28.63
CA ILE A 410 -9.19 3.52 -27.84
C ILE A 410 -9.72 4.67 -28.70
N ARG A 411 -9.15 4.85 -29.90
CA ARG A 411 -9.59 5.89 -30.86
C ARG A 411 -11.05 5.72 -31.27
N GLN A 412 -11.48 4.48 -31.54
CA GLN A 412 -12.87 4.17 -31.83
C GLN A 412 -13.78 4.58 -30.67
N ARG A 413 -13.45 4.21 -29.43
CA ARG A 413 -14.25 4.56 -28.25
C ARG A 413 -14.35 6.06 -28.03
N LYS A 414 -13.24 6.79 -28.19
CA LYS A 414 -13.23 8.26 -28.11
C LYS A 414 -14.12 8.89 -29.19
N ALA A 415 -14.11 8.36 -30.41
CA ALA A 415 -14.98 8.83 -31.49
C ALA A 415 -16.48 8.54 -31.24
N GLU A 416 -16.81 7.35 -30.75
CA GLU A 416 -18.19 6.95 -30.41
C GLU A 416 -18.76 7.87 -29.31
N ALA A 417 -18.01 8.09 -28.23
CA ALA A 417 -18.42 9.00 -27.15
C ALA A 417 -18.61 10.46 -27.62
N ALA A 418 -17.76 10.93 -28.54
CA ALA A 418 -17.92 12.26 -29.14
C ALA A 418 -19.20 12.39 -29.99
N THR A 419 -19.72 11.27 -30.51
CA THR A 419 -20.93 11.23 -31.33
C THR A 419 -22.19 11.16 -30.47
N GLU A 420 -22.14 10.38 -29.39
CA GLU A 420 -23.18 10.26 -28.36
C GLU A 420 -23.46 11.64 -27.71
N ASN A 421 -22.41 12.38 -27.34
CA ASN A 421 -22.55 13.74 -26.78
C ASN A 421 -23.12 14.78 -27.76
N ARG A 422 -23.14 14.51 -29.08
CA ARG A 422 -23.76 15.39 -30.09
C ARG A 422 -25.25 15.13 -30.30
N HIS A 423 -25.74 13.96 -29.90
CA HIS A 423 -27.14 13.55 -30.09
C HIS A 423 -28.00 13.76 -28.84
N ASP A 424 -27.40 14.27 -27.76
CA ASP A 424 -28.09 14.70 -26.55
C ASP A 424 -27.82 16.20 -26.26
N PRO A 425 -28.26 17.13 -27.14
CA PRO A 425 -28.35 18.53 -26.76
C PRO A 425 -29.61 18.69 -25.89
N LEU A 426 -29.42 19.19 -24.67
CA LEU A 426 -30.48 19.68 -23.77
C LEU A 426 -31.63 20.39 -24.49
#